data_AF-A0A353Z402-F1
#
_entry.id   AF-A0A353Z402-F1
#
_cell.length_a   1.000
_cell.length_b   1.000
_cell.length_c   1.000
_cell.angle_alpha   90.00
_cell.angle_beta   90.00
_cell.angle_gamma   90.00
#
_symmetry.space_group_name_H-M   'P 1'
#
loop_
_entity.id
_entity.type
_entity.pdbx_description
1 polymer ?
#
loop_
_entity_poly.entity_id
_entity_poly.type
_entity_poly.pdbx_seq_one_letter_code
_entity_poly.pdbx_strand_id
1 'polypeptide(L)'
;MYKPEDFNVDTLGKCKIPNPLDLSQKIGDGVFNYIRDDERVLYDASLKSYNLHKKNGKIPISFEKSGPKEFIYYDPSKIRVAIVTCGGLCPGLNNVIRGLVMQLHRRYGVTRTIGIRYGYEGFIPSFKHDIIELTPELVEDIHTQGGSELGSSRGEQNVDEIVDALERMNVNILFAIGGDGTLRGAKAIKDEITKTGLKISVAG
;
A
#
# COMPACT_ATOMS: atom_id res chain seq x y z
N MET A 1 21.33 6.35 -15.66
CA MET A 1 21.38 4.87 -15.70
C MET A 1 20.92 4.39 -14.34
N TYR A 2 19.92 3.52 -14.27
CA TYR A 2 19.39 3.05 -12.99
C TYR A 2 20.38 2.14 -12.28
N LYS A 3 20.44 2.23 -10.96
CA LYS A 3 21.22 1.36 -10.09
C LYS A 3 20.32 0.30 -9.46
N PRO A 4 20.86 -0.88 -9.09
CA PRO A 4 20.08 -1.90 -8.38
C PRO A 4 19.37 -1.36 -7.13
N GLU A 5 20.01 -0.44 -6.40
CA GLU A 5 19.45 0.17 -5.19
C GLU A 5 18.16 0.97 -5.44
N ASP A 6 17.98 1.51 -6.64
CA ASP A 6 16.77 2.27 -7.03
C ASP A 6 15.51 1.40 -7.06
N PHE A 7 15.66 0.07 -7.04
CA PHE A 7 14.58 -0.92 -7.09
C PHE A 7 14.34 -1.65 -5.77
N ASN A 8 14.94 -1.17 -4.69
CA ASN A 8 14.63 -1.66 -3.34
C ASN A 8 13.40 -0.93 -2.79
N VAL A 9 12.58 -1.65 -2.05
CA VAL A 9 11.38 -1.10 -1.41
C VAL A 9 11.73 -0.69 0.03
N ASP A 10 11.39 0.54 0.39
CA ASP A 10 11.58 1.05 1.76
C ASP A 10 10.78 0.21 2.78
N THR A 11 11.39 -0.08 3.93
CA THR A 11 10.74 -0.80 5.04
C THR A 11 10.81 -0.01 6.35
N LEU A 12 9.84 -0.22 7.24
CA LEU A 12 9.79 0.47 8.55
C LEU A 12 10.74 -0.13 9.60
N GLY A 13 11.31 -1.29 9.30
CA GLY A 13 12.17 -2.07 10.17
C GLY A 13 11.92 -3.58 10.03
N LYS A 14 12.51 -4.36 10.93
CA LYS A 14 12.39 -5.82 10.92
C LYS A 14 10.96 -6.27 11.23
N CYS A 15 10.36 -7.05 10.33
CA CYS A 15 9.11 -7.77 10.57
C CYS A 15 9.31 -8.89 11.60
N LYS A 16 8.43 -8.96 12.61
CA LYS A 16 8.55 -9.90 13.73
C LYS A 16 7.23 -10.59 14.09
N ILE A 17 6.12 -10.08 13.58
CA ILE A 17 4.79 -10.62 13.88
C ILE A 17 4.52 -11.73 12.86
N PRO A 18 4.20 -12.97 13.28
CA PRO A 18 3.79 -14.01 12.34
C PRO A 18 2.59 -13.56 11.51
N ASN A 19 2.63 -13.82 10.21
CA ASN A 19 1.52 -13.50 9.32
C ASN A 19 0.32 -14.41 9.64
N PRO A 20 -0.91 -13.86 9.80
CA PRO A 20 -2.10 -14.67 10.10
C PRO A 20 -2.55 -15.59 8.97
N LEU A 21 -1.94 -15.51 7.78
CA LEU A 21 -2.27 -16.39 6.68
C LEU A 21 -1.73 -17.82 6.93
N ASP A 22 -2.52 -18.84 6.61
CA ASP A 22 -2.08 -20.24 6.69
C ASP A 22 -1.46 -20.67 5.34
N LEU A 23 -0.23 -20.23 5.09
CA LEU A 23 0.52 -20.48 3.86
C LEU A 23 1.74 -21.37 4.11
N SER A 24 2.19 -22.09 3.08
CA SER A 24 3.30 -23.02 3.18
C SER A 24 4.66 -22.38 2.82
N GLN A 25 5.72 -23.09 3.18
CA GLN A 25 7.08 -22.84 2.71
C GLN A 25 7.54 -23.92 1.71
N LYS A 26 6.79 -25.03 1.59
CA LYS A 26 7.20 -26.19 0.79
C LYS A 26 6.62 -26.06 -0.61
N ILE A 27 7.48 -26.10 -1.62
CA ILE A 27 7.02 -26.07 -3.01
C ILE A 27 6.39 -27.43 -3.34
N GLY A 28 5.16 -27.40 -3.87
CA GLY A 28 4.49 -28.58 -4.43
C GLY A 28 3.67 -29.40 -3.43
N ASP A 29 3.37 -28.87 -2.24
CA ASP A 29 2.48 -29.52 -1.27
C ASP A 29 0.98 -29.19 -1.47
N GLY A 30 0.66 -28.41 -2.50
CA GLY A 30 -0.71 -28.02 -2.84
C GLY A 30 -1.23 -26.80 -2.07
N VAL A 31 -0.41 -26.18 -1.20
CA VAL A 31 -0.74 -24.94 -0.48
C VAL A 31 -0.02 -23.76 -1.14
N PHE A 32 -0.62 -22.56 -1.08
CA PHE A 32 0.04 -21.35 -1.55
C PHE A 32 1.23 -20.99 -0.65
N ASN A 33 2.32 -20.53 -1.24
CA ASN A 33 3.55 -20.25 -0.50
C ASN A 33 3.71 -18.78 -0.13
N TYR A 34 4.41 -18.55 0.99
CA TYR A 34 5.01 -17.26 1.29
C TYR A 34 6.08 -16.88 0.26
N ILE A 35 6.19 -15.58 -0.03
CA ILE A 35 7.27 -15.05 -0.87
C ILE A 35 8.48 -14.78 0.00
N ARG A 36 9.62 -15.40 -0.33
CA ARG A 36 10.88 -15.20 0.40
C ARG A 36 11.44 -13.78 0.17
N ASP A 37 12.26 -13.30 1.09
CA ASP A 37 12.81 -11.92 1.02
C ASP A 37 13.86 -11.71 -0.06
N ASP A 38 14.49 -12.80 -0.53
CA ASP A 38 15.45 -12.80 -1.63
C ASP A 38 14.79 -13.08 -3.00
N GLU A 39 13.48 -13.31 -3.07
CA GLU A 39 12.79 -13.51 -4.34
C GLU A 39 12.66 -12.20 -5.11
N ARG A 40 13.22 -12.19 -6.33
CA ARG A 40 13.23 -11.03 -7.23
C ARG A 40 12.79 -11.40 -8.63
N VAL A 41 12.25 -10.43 -9.35
CA VAL A 41 11.83 -10.54 -10.76
C VAL A 41 12.74 -9.67 -11.61
N LEU A 42 13.34 -10.24 -12.67
CA LEU A 42 14.26 -9.52 -13.54
C LEU A 42 13.56 -8.33 -14.22
N TYR A 43 14.24 -7.18 -14.26
CA TYR A 43 13.77 -6.00 -14.99
C TYR A 43 13.76 -6.24 -16.50
N ASP A 44 14.85 -6.84 -17.00
CA ASP A 44 14.99 -7.26 -18.39
C ASP A 44 15.07 -8.79 -18.44
N ALA A 45 13.99 -9.41 -18.90
CA ALA A 45 13.85 -10.86 -18.99
C ALA A 45 14.47 -11.45 -20.27
N SER A 46 15.16 -10.64 -21.10
CA SER A 46 15.77 -11.14 -22.33
C SER A 46 16.96 -12.06 -22.05
N LEU A 47 17.04 -13.18 -22.78
CA LEU A 47 18.14 -14.14 -22.65
C LEU A 47 19.50 -13.50 -22.96
N LYS A 48 19.53 -12.53 -23.89
CA LYS A 48 20.74 -11.76 -24.23
C LYS A 48 21.26 -10.98 -23.02
N SER A 49 20.38 -10.26 -22.32
CA SER A 49 20.73 -9.47 -21.14
C SER A 49 21.18 -10.36 -19.99
N TYR A 50 20.45 -11.46 -19.75
CA TYR A 50 20.84 -12.47 -18.77
C TYR A 50 22.25 -13.02 -19.04
N ASN A 51 22.54 -13.46 -20.26
CA ASN A 51 23.83 -14.02 -20.63
C ASN A 51 24.97 -12.99 -20.51
N LEU A 52 24.71 -11.72 -20.84
CA LEU A 52 25.69 -10.64 -20.70
C LEU A 52 26.07 -10.40 -19.23
N HIS A 53 25.07 -10.29 -18.36
CA HIS A 53 25.30 -10.09 -16.92
C HIS A 53 25.98 -11.30 -16.29
N LYS A 54 25.55 -12.51 -16.64
CA LYS A 54 26.17 -13.76 -16.22
C LYS A 54 27.65 -13.84 -16.64
N LYS A 55 27.97 -13.50 -17.89
CA LYS A 55 29.36 -13.48 -18.41
C LYS A 55 30.24 -12.48 -17.65
N ASN A 56 29.67 -11.35 -17.24
CA ASN A 56 30.38 -10.27 -16.54
C ASN A 56 30.37 -10.45 -15.01
N GLY A 57 29.78 -11.53 -14.48
CA GLY A 57 29.67 -11.76 -13.03
C GLY A 57 28.82 -10.73 -12.29
N LYS A 58 27.91 -10.03 -12.99
CA LYS A 58 27.05 -8.99 -12.42
C LYS A 58 25.65 -9.53 -12.17
N ILE A 59 25.02 -9.10 -11.07
CA ILE A 59 23.60 -9.34 -10.82
C ILE A 59 22.79 -8.38 -11.71
N PRO A 60 21.83 -8.86 -12.52
CA PRO A 60 20.96 -7.98 -13.28
C PRO A 60 20.06 -7.14 -12.38
N ILE A 61 19.63 -5.99 -12.90
CA ILE A 61 18.58 -5.19 -12.27
C ILE A 61 17.32 -6.05 -12.14
N SER A 62 16.67 -5.96 -10.98
CA SER A 62 15.48 -6.74 -10.65
C SER A 62 14.61 -6.02 -9.63
N PHE A 63 13.32 -6.31 -9.64
CA PHE A 63 12.33 -5.84 -8.67
C PHE A 63 12.17 -6.86 -7.55
N GLU A 64 11.86 -6.38 -6.34
CA GLU A 64 11.37 -7.26 -5.28
C GLU A 64 10.03 -7.89 -5.69
N LYS A 65 9.88 -9.19 -5.47
CA LYS A 65 8.62 -9.88 -5.79
C LYS A 65 7.58 -9.58 -4.71
N SER A 66 6.43 -9.05 -5.11
CA SER A 66 5.31 -8.81 -4.20
C SER A 66 4.62 -10.11 -3.80
N GLY A 67 4.13 -10.18 -2.56
CA GLY A 67 3.27 -11.23 -2.07
C GLY A 67 3.29 -11.34 -0.55
N PRO A 68 2.52 -12.28 0.03
CA PRO A 68 2.47 -12.46 1.47
C PRO A 68 3.85 -12.89 1.98
N LYS A 69 4.31 -12.22 3.03
CA LYS A 69 5.55 -12.54 3.76
C LYS A 69 5.21 -13.36 5.00
N GLU A 70 6.11 -14.23 5.44
CA GLU A 70 5.89 -15.05 6.65
C GLU A 70 5.76 -14.20 7.91
N PHE A 71 6.52 -13.10 7.98
CA PHE A 71 6.44 -12.14 9.07
C PHE A 71 6.02 -10.77 8.55
N ILE A 72 5.17 -10.10 9.32
CA ILE A 72 4.68 -8.75 9.07
C ILE A 72 5.18 -7.79 10.17
N TYR A 73 5.15 -6.49 9.86
CA TYR A 73 5.61 -5.44 10.76
C TYR A 73 4.57 -5.11 11.84
N TYR A 74 3.32 -4.97 11.41
CA TYR A 74 2.21 -4.59 12.27
C TYR A 74 1.48 -5.79 12.85
N ASP A 75 0.98 -5.65 14.08
CA ASP A 75 -0.04 -6.52 14.65
C ASP A 75 -1.41 -6.10 14.10
N PRO A 76 -2.08 -6.94 13.27
CA PRO A 76 -3.32 -6.56 12.62
C PRO A 76 -4.44 -6.15 13.58
N SER A 77 -4.44 -6.69 14.80
CA SER A 77 -5.47 -6.40 15.82
C SER A 77 -5.35 -4.99 16.42
N LYS A 78 -4.22 -4.32 16.23
CA LYS A 78 -3.89 -3.05 16.91
C LYS A 78 -3.80 -1.86 15.97
N ILE A 79 -3.85 -2.08 14.66
CA ILE A 79 -3.67 -1.02 13.69
C ILE A 79 -4.98 -0.43 13.21
N ARG A 80 -4.88 0.80 12.68
CA ARG A 80 -5.91 1.45 11.88
C ARG A 80 -5.34 1.79 10.50
N VAL A 81 -6.14 1.53 9.48
CA VAL A 81 -5.78 1.73 8.08
C VAL A 81 -6.66 2.84 7.48
N ALA A 82 -6.06 3.76 6.73
CA ALA A 82 -6.77 4.76 5.94
C ALA A 82 -6.65 4.44 4.44
N ILE A 83 -7.74 4.63 3.72
CA ILE A 83 -7.80 4.51 2.25
C ILE A 83 -8.27 5.85 1.70
N VAL A 84 -7.56 6.37 0.70
CA VAL A 84 -7.93 7.61 0.01
C VAL A 84 -7.88 7.40 -1.50
N THR A 85 -8.85 7.97 -2.23
CA THR A 85 -8.84 8.03 -3.69
C THR A 85 -8.67 9.47 -4.16
N CYS A 86 -7.65 9.74 -4.98
CA CYS A 86 -7.33 11.09 -5.47
C CYS A 86 -7.26 11.13 -7.01
N GLY A 87 -7.48 12.31 -7.59
CA GLY A 87 -7.34 12.56 -9.02
C GLY A 87 -8.61 12.31 -9.84
N GLY A 88 -8.43 11.97 -11.12
CA GLY A 88 -9.54 11.67 -12.01
C GLY A 88 -10.17 10.30 -11.70
N LEU A 89 -11.49 10.19 -11.86
CA LEU A 89 -12.18 8.91 -11.71
C LEU A 89 -11.79 7.95 -12.82
N CYS A 90 -11.57 6.69 -12.44
CA CYS A 90 -11.20 5.59 -13.33
C CYS A 90 -12.09 4.37 -13.00
N PRO A 91 -12.50 3.56 -13.99
CA PRO A 91 -13.14 2.28 -13.71
C PRO A 91 -12.29 1.42 -12.76
N GLY A 92 -12.90 0.87 -11.71
CA GLY A 92 -12.24 -0.05 -10.79
C GLY A 92 -11.80 0.53 -9.44
N LEU A 93 -11.95 1.84 -9.19
CA LEU A 93 -11.60 2.44 -7.87
C LEU A 93 -12.37 1.75 -6.72
N ASN A 94 -13.67 1.52 -6.91
CA ASN A 94 -14.48 0.77 -5.96
C ASN A 94 -14.03 -0.69 -5.79
N ASN A 95 -13.53 -1.33 -6.85
CA ASN A 95 -12.96 -2.68 -6.77
C ASN A 95 -11.69 -2.70 -5.90
N VAL A 96 -10.83 -1.68 -6.02
CA VAL A 96 -9.63 -1.53 -5.19
C VAL A 96 -10.01 -1.30 -3.73
N ILE A 97 -10.92 -0.35 -3.45
CA ILE A 97 -11.40 -0.07 -2.08
C ILE A 97 -11.96 -1.36 -1.45
N ARG A 98 -12.89 -2.03 -2.14
CA ARG A 98 -13.48 -3.28 -1.68
C ARG A 98 -12.43 -4.36 -1.46
N GLY A 99 -11.51 -4.54 -2.42
CA GLY A 99 -10.45 -5.55 -2.35
C GLY A 99 -9.56 -5.35 -1.12
N LEU A 100 -9.14 -4.11 -0.86
CA LEU A 100 -8.36 -3.76 0.33
C LEU A 100 -9.14 -4.06 1.61
N VAL A 101 -10.37 -3.55 1.73
CA VAL A 101 -11.19 -3.72 2.95
C VAL A 101 -11.47 -5.20 3.23
N MET A 102 -11.86 -5.97 2.21
CA MET A 102 -12.12 -7.39 2.35
C MET A 102 -10.86 -8.17 2.73
N GLN A 103 -9.72 -7.88 2.11
CA GLN A 103 -8.45 -8.54 2.44
C GLN A 103 -7.99 -8.20 3.86
N LEU A 104 -8.00 -6.92 4.22
CA LEU A 104 -7.62 -6.43 5.54
C LEU A 104 -8.48 -7.07 6.62
N HIS A 105 -9.81 -7.06 6.45
CA HIS A 105 -10.74 -7.58 7.44
C HIS A 105 -10.78 -9.12 7.47
N ARG A 106 -11.01 -9.78 6.34
CA ARG A 106 -11.29 -11.23 6.29
C ARG A 106 -10.03 -12.10 6.33
N ARG A 107 -8.89 -11.59 5.88
CA ARG A 107 -7.64 -12.37 5.79
C ARG A 107 -6.61 -11.97 6.84
N TYR A 108 -6.51 -10.67 7.15
CA TYR A 108 -5.56 -10.18 8.13
C TYR A 108 -6.19 -9.87 9.50
N GLY A 109 -7.52 -9.77 9.62
CA GLY A 109 -8.19 -9.48 10.89
C GLY A 109 -8.12 -8.01 11.32
N VAL A 110 -7.81 -7.08 10.40
CA VAL A 110 -7.83 -5.64 10.66
C VAL A 110 -9.28 -5.15 10.69
N THR A 111 -9.73 -4.71 11.85
CA THR A 111 -11.13 -4.27 12.05
C THR A 111 -11.33 -2.76 11.90
N ARG A 112 -10.25 -1.97 11.91
CA ARG A 112 -10.31 -0.50 11.88
C ARG A 112 -9.81 0.02 10.53
N THR A 113 -10.69 0.05 9.53
CA THR A 113 -10.39 0.65 8.22
C THR A 113 -11.28 1.86 8.01
N ILE A 114 -10.67 3.00 7.64
CA ILE A 114 -11.36 4.25 7.39
C ILE A 114 -11.13 4.73 5.95
N GLY A 115 -12.14 5.37 5.38
CA GLY A 115 -12.12 6.00 4.08
C GLY A 115 -12.03 7.51 4.22
N ILE A 116 -11.04 8.10 3.56
CA ILE A 116 -10.82 9.55 3.53
C ILE A 116 -11.51 10.10 2.30
N ARG A 117 -12.51 10.97 2.51
CA ARG A 117 -13.36 11.46 1.43
C ARG A 117 -12.70 12.58 0.64
N TYR A 118 -13.01 12.63 -0.65
CA TYR A 118 -12.61 13.71 -1.55
C TYR A 118 -11.10 13.92 -1.57
N GLY A 119 -10.34 12.85 -1.78
CA GLY A 119 -8.89 12.90 -1.95
C GLY A 119 -8.15 13.45 -0.72
N TYR A 120 -7.04 14.17 -0.95
CA TYR A 120 -6.24 14.71 0.15
C TYR A 120 -6.96 15.84 0.93
N GLU A 121 -8.01 16.46 0.37
CA GLU A 121 -8.84 17.44 1.08
C GLU A 121 -9.48 16.84 2.33
N GLY A 122 -9.79 15.53 2.30
CA GLY A 122 -10.40 14.83 3.43
C GLY A 122 -9.54 14.77 4.70
N PHE A 123 -8.24 15.07 4.61
CA PHE A 123 -7.37 15.20 5.78
C PHE A 123 -7.40 16.60 6.40
N ILE A 124 -7.79 17.61 5.63
CA ILE A 124 -7.64 19.01 6.02
C ILE A 124 -8.91 19.47 6.76
N PRO A 125 -8.82 19.87 8.04
CA PRO A 125 -10.00 20.16 8.87
C PRO A 125 -10.91 21.28 8.32
N SER A 126 -10.36 22.22 7.56
CA SER A 126 -11.11 23.37 7.03
C SER A 126 -12.16 22.98 5.99
N PHE A 127 -11.99 21.87 5.25
CA PHE A 127 -13.01 21.36 4.32
C PHE A 127 -14.16 20.63 5.01
N LYS A 128 -13.98 20.21 6.27
CA LYS A 128 -15.03 19.57 7.09
C LYS A 128 -15.65 18.34 6.42
N HIS A 129 -14.83 17.55 5.72
CA HIS A 129 -15.27 16.28 5.17
C HIS A 129 -15.36 15.22 6.27
N ASP A 130 -16.43 14.45 6.27
CA ASP A 130 -16.57 13.30 7.17
C ASP A 130 -15.63 12.16 6.75
N ILE A 131 -15.19 11.40 7.74
CA ILE A 131 -14.48 10.14 7.55
C ILE A 131 -15.52 9.01 7.54
N ILE A 132 -15.36 8.04 6.64
CA ILE A 132 -16.27 6.89 6.53
C ILE A 132 -15.61 5.68 7.17
N GLU A 133 -16.32 4.93 8.00
CA GLU A 133 -15.87 3.60 8.43
C GLU A 133 -16.12 2.59 7.31
N LEU A 134 -15.05 1.94 6.84
CA LEU A 134 -15.12 0.97 5.75
C LEU A 134 -15.24 -0.44 6.33
N THR A 135 -16.47 -0.95 6.39
CA THR A 135 -16.77 -2.33 6.83
C THR A 135 -16.99 -3.25 5.62
N PRO A 136 -16.84 -4.59 5.77
CA PRO A 136 -17.17 -5.54 4.72
C PRO A 136 -18.58 -5.38 4.14
N GLU A 137 -19.54 -5.02 4.98
CA GLU A 137 -20.94 -4.82 4.61
C GLU A 137 -21.11 -3.54 3.78
N LEU A 138 -20.45 -2.44 4.17
CA LEU A 138 -20.51 -1.19 3.43
C LEU A 138 -19.88 -1.32 2.03
N VAL A 139 -18.81 -2.11 1.89
CA VAL A 139 -18.12 -2.29 0.60
C VAL A 139 -18.64 -3.46 -0.23
N GLU A 140 -19.68 -4.17 0.21
CA GLU A 140 -20.11 -5.44 -0.39
C GLU A 140 -20.36 -5.27 -1.90
N ASP A 141 -21.14 -4.24 -2.26
CA ASP A 141 -21.65 -4.04 -3.62
C ASP A 141 -21.05 -2.84 -4.35
N ILE A 142 -20.18 -2.05 -3.72
CA ILE A 142 -19.62 -0.82 -4.35
C ILE A 142 -18.90 -1.11 -5.68
N HIS A 143 -18.35 -2.32 -5.84
CA HIS A 143 -17.67 -2.77 -7.04
C HIS A 143 -18.58 -2.88 -8.29
N THR A 144 -19.90 -2.88 -8.09
CA THR A 144 -20.89 -2.83 -9.18
C THR A 144 -21.16 -1.40 -9.66
N GLN A 145 -20.69 -0.40 -8.91
CA GLN A 145 -20.91 1.02 -9.19
C GLN A 145 -19.65 1.67 -9.77
N GLY A 146 -19.87 2.59 -10.72
CA GLY A 146 -18.80 3.43 -11.25
C GLY A 146 -18.37 4.53 -10.26
N GLY A 147 -17.23 5.15 -10.51
CA GLY A 147 -16.68 6.21 -9.66
C GLY A 147 -15.95 5.67 -8.42
N SER A 148 -16.01 6.43 -7.33
CA SER A 148 -15.41 6.09 -6.04
C SER A 148 -16.40 6.40 -4.92
N GLU A 149 -16.64 5.42 -4.04
CA GLU A 149 -17.45 5.56 -2.82
C GLU A 149 -16.92 6.70 -1.91
N LEU A 150 -15.60 6.93 -1.94
CA LEU A 150 -14.96 7.99 -1.17
C LEU A 150 -15.04 9.36 -1.86
N GLY A 151 -15.49 9.42 -3.12
CA GLY A 151 -15.28 10.58 -3.97
C GLY A 151 -13.80 10.80 -4.28
N SER A 152 -13.49 11.88 -5.01
CA SER A 152 -12.12 12.23 -5.35
C SER A 152 -12.01 13.74 -5.50
N SER A 153 -10.82 14.29 -5.21
CA SER A 153 -10.48 15.69 -5.47
C SER A 153 -9.18 15.79 -6.25
N ARG A 154 -8.90 17.00 -6.75
CA ARG A 154 -7.63 17.37 -7.36
C ARG A 154 -7.08 18.56 -6.59
N GLY A 155 -5.78 18.57 -6.37
CA GLY A 155 -5.12 19.65 -5.67
C GLY A 155 -4.07 19.10 -4.72
N GLU A 156 -3.03 19.87 -4.54
CA GLU A 156 -2.05 19.64 -3.50
C GLU A 156 -2.64 20.17 -2.18
N GLN A 157 -2.40 19.44 -1.10
CA GLN A 157 -2.77 19.85 0.24
C GLN A 157 -1.51 19.91 1.09
N ASN A 158 -1.57 20.63 2.20
CA ASN A 158 -0.42 20.77 3.09
C ASN A 158 -0.05 19.40 3.69
N VAL A 159 1.18 18.95 3.40
CA VAL A 159 1.69 17.64 3.83
C VAL A 159 1.76 17.54 5.34
N ASP A 160 2.17 18.61 6.03
CA ASP A 160 2.27 18.63 7.50
C ASP A 160 0.88 18.42 8.11
N GLU A 161 -0.15 19.07 7.58
CA GLU A 161 -1.54 18.89 8.04
C GLU A 161 -2.07 17.47 7.79
N ILE A 162 -1.69 16.84 6.68
CA ILE A 162 -2.03 15.43 6.39
C ILE A 162 -1.35 14.51 7.41
N VAL A 163 -0.06 14.70 7.68
CA VAL A 163 0.69 13.88 8.63
C VAL A 163 0.13 14.04 10.05
N ASP A 164 -0.16 15.28 10.46
CA ASP A 164 -0.84 15.56 11.73
C ASP A 164 -2.20 14.88 11.80
N ALA A 165 -2.97 14.87 10.71
CA ALA A 165 -4.26 14.20 10.66
C ALA A 165 -4.10 12.67 10.80
N LEU A 166 -3.13 12.07 10.11
CA LEU A 166 -2.82 10.64 10.24
C LEU A 166 -2.44 10.28 11.68
N GLU A 167 -1.61 11.10 12.33
CA GLU A 167 -1.22 10.91 13.73
C GLU A 167 -2.41 11.07 14.68
N ARG A 168 -3.19 12.16 14.57
CA ARG A 168 -4.40 12.39 15.39
C ARG A 168 -5.43 11.26 15.25
N MET A 169 -5.56 10.70 14.05
CA MET A 169 -6.42 9.56 13.78
C MET A 169 -5.80 8.22 14.17
N ASN A 170 -4.54 8.18 14.61
CA ASN A 170 -3.79 6.97 14.92
C ASN A 170 -3.76 5.97 13.74
N VAL A 171 -3.51 6.48 12.53
CA VAL A 171 -3.39 5.67 11.31
C VAL A 171 -1.99 5.09 11.20
N ASN A 172 -1.88 3.79 10.92
CA ASN A 172 -0.61 3.09 10.74
C ASN A 172 -0.29 2.81 9.27
N ILE A 173 -1.31 2.68 8.43
CA ILE A 173 -1.15 2.43 7.00
C ILE A 173 -2.08 3.35 6.22
N LEU A 174 -1.52 4.10 5.27
CA LEU A 174 -2.26 4.87 4.28
C LEU A 174 -2.14 4.20 2.91
N PHE A 175 -3.27 3.81 2.33
CA PHE A 175 -3.37 3.43 0.93
C PHE A 175 -3.84 4.63 0.09
N ALA A 176 -2.98 5.13 -0.79
CA ALA A 176 -3.21 6.30 -1.64
C ALA A 176 -3.47 5.86 -3.09
N ILE A 177 -4.74 5.75 -3.47
CA ILE A 177 -5.16 5.23 -4.77
C ILE A 177 -5.29 6.39 -5.76
N GLY A 178 -4.49 6.37 -6.84
CA GLY A 178 -4.60 7.33 -7.94
C GLY A 178 -3.42 7.29 -8.90
N GLY A 179 -3.30 8.31 -9.74
CA GLY A 179 -2.21 8.42 -10.72
C GLY A 179 -0.95 9.09 -10.16
N ASP A 180 -0.04 9.49 -11.06
CA ASP A 180 1.26 10.09 -10.70
C ASP A 180 1.19 11.23 -9.69
N GLY A 181 0.21 12.13 -9.81
CA GLY A 181 0.04 13.23 -8.86
C GLY A 181 -0.26 12.74 -7.44
N THR A 182 -1.09 11.70 -7.33
CA THR A 182 -1.40 11.05 -6.06
C THR A 182 -0.14 10.40 -5.46
N LEU A 183 0.63 9.68 -6.29
CA LEU A 183 1.85 8.99 -5.86
C LEU A 183 2.98 9.96 -5.48
N ARG A 184 3.09 11.13 -6.13
CA ARG A 184 3.97 12.22 -5.69
C ARG A 184 3.56 12.76 -4.32
N GLY A 185 2.26 12.97 -4.11
CA GLY A 185 1.74 13.35 -2.79
C GLY A 185 2.02 12.29 -1.72
N ALA A 186 1.82 11.01 -2.05
CA ALA A 186 2.11 9.89 -1.16
C ALA A 186 3.60 9.82 -0.80
N LYS A 187 4.48 10.10 -1.76
CA LYS A 187 5.93 10.22 -1.52
C LYS A 187 6.26 11.37 -0.58
N ALA A 188 5.67 12.56 -0.79
CA ALA A 188 5.88 13.71 0.09
C ALA A 188 5.41 13.43 1.53
N ILE A 189 4.24 12.80 1.68
CA ILE A 189 3.71 12.36 2.98
C ILE A 189 4.65 11.35 3.64
N LYS A 190 5.15 10.35 2.88
CA LYS A 190 6.13 9.37 3.39
C LYS A 190 7.42 10.03 3.85
N ASP A 191 7.93 11.01 3.10
CA ASP A 191 9.17 11.70 3.44
C ASP A 191 8.99 12.56 4.71
N GLU A 192 7.84 13.22 4.90
CA GLU A 192 7.55 13.96 6.14
C GLU A 192 7.32 13.04 7.35
N ILE A 193 6.64 11.90 7.17
CA ILE A 193 6.55 10.83 8.19
C ILE A 193 7.94 10.37 8.63
N THR A 194 8.86 10.22 7.67
CA THR A 194 10.24 9.80 7.95
C THR A 194 10.99 10.87 8.75
N LYS A 195 10.83 12.14 8.38
CA LYS A 195 11.44 13.29 9.06
C LYS A 195 10.97 13.46 10.50
N THR A 196 9.68 13.21 10.77
CA THR A 196 9.06 13.27 12.09
C THR A 196 9.30 12.02 12.94
N GLY A 197 9.89 10.96 12.36
CA GLY A 197 10.19 9.71 13.07
C GLY A 197 8.97 8.83 13.31
N LEU A 198 7.82 9.16 12.72
CA LEU A 198 6.59 8.38 12.80
C LEU A 198 6.74 7.03 12.09
N LYS A 199 5.99 6.04 12.57
CA LYS A 199 5.95 4.67 12.01
C LYS A 199 4.62 4.44 11.32
N ILE A 200 4.46 5.11 10.17
CA ILE A 200 3.29 5.02 9.31
C ILE A 200 3.76 4.54 7.93
N SER A 201 3.12 3.51 7.40
CA SER A 201 3.36 3.04 6.02
C SER A 201 2.49 3.81 5.05
N VAL A 202 3.06 4.23 3.93
CA VAL A 202 2.30 4.79 2.81
C VAL A 202 2.53 3.89 1.59
N ALA A 203 1.44 3.40 1.01
CA ALA A 203 1.45 2.56 -0.18
C ALA A 203 0.49 3.16 -1.21
N GLY A 204 0.88 3.16 -2.49
CA GLY A 204 0.08 3.65 -3.60
C GLY A 204 -0.09 2.62 -4.70
#